data_AF-A0A9E2Q3C2-F1
#
_entry.id   AF-A0A9E2Q3C2-F1
#
_cell.length_a   1.000
_cell.length_b   1.000
_cell.length_c   1.000
_cell.angle_alpha   90.00
_cell.angle_beta   90.00
_cell.angle_gamma   90.00
#
_symmetry.space_group_name_H-M   'P 1'
#
loop_
_entity.id
_entity.type
_entity.pdbx_description
1 polymer ?
#
loop_
_entity_poly.entity_id
_entity_poly.type
_entity_poly.pdbx_seq_one_letter_code
_entity_poly.pdbx_strand_id
1 'polypeptide(L)' 'MEIKTVKIEKPDGLNMILGHSHFIKTVEDIYEAMVNSVPMAKFGIGFCEASESCLVRYAGTDEELIE' A
#
# COMPACT_ATOMS: atom_id res chain seq x y z
N MET A 1 -5.97 -20.74 17.63
CA MET A 1 -5.21 -20.06 16.56
C MET A 1 -5.57 -20.79 15.26
N GLU A 2 -5.97 -20.05 14.23
CA GLU A 2 -6.38 -20.61 12.94
C GLU A 2 -5.44 -20.10 11.86
N ILE A 3 -4.92 -20.98 11.01
CA ILE A 3 -4.05 -20.60 9.87
C ILE A 3 -4.92 -20.48 8.63
N LYS A 4 -4.87 -19.32 7.98
CA LYS A 4 -5.60 -19.03 6.74
C LYS A 4 -4.62 -18.76 5.62
N THR A 5 -4.92 -19.30 4.44
CA THR A 5 -4.21 -18.94 3.20
C THR A 5 -5.02 -17.86 2.50
N VAL A 6 -4.42 -16.69 2.27
CA VAL A 6 -5.04 -15.60 1.51
C VAL A 6 -4.26 -15.43 0.22
N LYS A 7 -4.92 -15.64 -0.91
CA LYS A 7 -4.32 -15.41 -2.22
C LYS A 7 -4.33 -13.90 -2.49
N ILE A 8 -3.18 -13.38 -2.91
CA ILE A 8 -3.06 -12.02 -3.41
C ILE A 8 -3.41 -12.05 -4.89
N GLU A 9 -4.39 -11.23 -5.29
CA GLU A 9 -4.74 -11.01 -6.69
C GLU A 9 -4.03 -9.77 -7.19
N LYS A 10 -3.26 -9.91 -8.28
CA LYS A 10 -2.66 -8.79 -9.00
C LYS A 10 -2.68 -9.06 -10.50
N PRO A 11 -2.91 -8.04 -11.34
CA PRO A 11 -2.72 -8.14 -12.77
C PRO A 11 -1.32 -8.63 -13.18
N ASP A 12 -1.23 -9.27 -14.34
CA ASP A 12 0.04 -9.67 -14.95
C ASP A 12 0.90 -8.46 -15.27
N GLY A 13 2.21 -8.57 -15.06
CA GLY A 13 3.16 -7.48 -15.29
C GLY A 13 3.32 -6.48 -14.13
N LEU A 14 2.45 -6.52 -13.10
CA LEU A 14 2.62 -5.69 -11.91
C LEU A 14 3.54 -6.34 -10.87
N ASN A 15 4.32 -5.50 -10.18
CA ASN A 15 5.09 -5.90 -9.00
C ASN A 15 4.29 -5.58 -7.73
N MET A 16 4.47 -6.37 -6.67
CA MET A 16 3.87 -6.11 -5.37
C MET A 16 4.91 -6.23 -4.27
N ILE A 17 4.84 -5.33 -3.29
CA ILE A 17 5.61 -5.36 -2.05
C ILE A 17 4.61 -5.45 -0.89
N LEU A 18 4.78 -6.46 -0.03
CA LEU A 18 4.02 -6.60 1.21
C LEU A 18 4.96 -6.35 2.39
N GLY A 19 4.55 -5.49 3.31
CA GLY A 19 5.33 -5.11 4.47
C GLY A 19 4.49 -4.98 5.74
N HIS A 20 5.17 -4.67 6.84
CA HIS A 20 4.56 -4.35 8.13
C HIS A 20 5.08 -2.99 8.60
N SER A 21 4.17 -2.12 9.02
CA SER A 21 4.50 -0.79 9.55
C SER A 21 3.59 -0.44 10.71
N HIS A 22 3.85 0.69 11.34
CA HIS A 22 3.03 1.29 12.38
C HIS A 22 2.98 2.80 12.15
N PHE A 23 2.02 3.48 12.79
CA PHE A 23 1.79 4.92 12.71
C PHE A 23 1.23 5.42 11.36
N ILE A 24 0.23 6.30 11.42
CA ILE A 24 -0.57 6.74 10.26
C ILE A 24 0.25 7.47 9.18
N LYS A 25 1.39 8.05 9.57
CA LYS A 25 2.31 8.73 8.66
C LYS A 25 2.96 7.79 7.62
N THR A 26 2.89 6.47 7.84
CA THR A 26 3.38 5.46 6.88
C THR A 26 2.93 5.71 5.44
N VAL A 27 1.67 6.10 5.24
CA VAL A 27 1.13 6.32 3.89
C VAL A 27 1.79 7.51 3.20
N GLU A 28 1.91 8.64 3.91
CA GLU A 28 2.55 9.86 3.40
C GLU A 28 4.05 9.63 3.17
N ASP A 29 4.75 9.04 4.14
CA ASP A 29 6.19 8.83 4.07
C ASP A 29 6.58 7.89 2.93
N ILE A 30 5.82 6.80 2.70
CA ILE A 30 6.09 5.89 1.58
C ILE A 30 5.70 6.54 0.25
N TYR A 31 4.58 7.28 0.19
CA TYR A 31 4.22 8.04 -1.01
C TYR A 31 5.34 9.00 -1.40
N GLU A 32 5.84 9.80 -0.46
CA GLU A 32 6.96 10.72 -0.65
C GLU A 32 8.24 9.98 -1.07
N ALA A 33 8.58 8.88 -0.40
CA ALA A 33 9.75 8.08 -0.75
C ALA A 33 9.69 7.58 -2.19
N MET A 34 8.51 7.12 -2.65
CA MET A 34 8.32 6.62 -4.01
C MET A 34 8.45 7.71 -5.07
N VAL A 35 7.76 8.85 -4.91
CA VAL A 35 7.81 9.95 -5.88
C VAL A 35 9.19 10.61 -5.95
N ASN A 36 9.93 10.61 -4.84
CA ASN A 36 11.31 11.13 -4.78
C ASN A 36 12.35 10.14 -5.30
N SER A 37 12.04 8.84 -5.35
CA SER A 37 12.97 7.81 -5.82
C SER A 37 12.91 7.62 -7.34
N VAL A 38 11.70 7.64 -7.93
CA VAL A 38 11.50 7.41 -9.37
C VAL A 38 10.52 8.46 -9.92
N PRO A 39 10.98 9.35 -10.83
CA PRO A 39 10.10 10.33 -11.47
C PRO A 39 8.94 9.65 -12.20
N MET A 40 7.72 10.18 -12.03
CA MET A 40 6.49 9.67 -12.66
C MET A 40 6.19 8.19 -12.35
N ALA A 41 6.69 7.67 -11.23
CA ALA A 41 6.35 6.32 -10.77
C ALA A 41 4.84 6.13 -10.71
N LYS A 42 4.35 5.00 -11.23
CA LYS A 42 2.96 4.55 -11.11
C LYS A 42 2.88 3.50 -10.02
N PHE A 43 2.22 3.83 -8.93
CA PHE A 43 2.04 2.93 -7.79
C PHE A 43 0.79 3.29 -6.99
N GLY A 44 0.28 2.31 -6.26
CA GLY A 44 -0.66 2.48 -5.17
C GLY A 44 -0.10 1.88 -3.89
N ILE A 45 -0.47 2.45 -2.74
CA ILE A 45 -0.16 1.94 -1.40
C ILE A 45 -1.44 1.85 -0.58
N GLY A 46 -1.61 0.74 0.12
CA GLY A 46 -2.61 0.55 1.18
C GLY A 46 -1.96 0.24 2.53
N PHE A 47 -2.48 0.84 3.60
CA PHE A 47 -2.03 0.67 4.97
C PHE A 47 -3.23 0.42 5.88
N CYS A 48 -3.24 -0.74 6.55
CA CYS A 48 -4.28 -1.10 7.50
C CYS A 48 -4.01 -0.44 8.85
N GLU A 49 -4.78 0.58 9.20
CA GLU A 49 -4.73 1.19 10.52
C GLU A 49 -5.19 0.15 11.56
N ALA A 50 -4.31 -0.18 12.50
CA ALA A 50 -4.59 -1.23 13.50
C ALA A 50 -5.37 -0.71 14.72
N SER A 51 -5.61 0.59 14.80
CA SER A 51 -6.23 1.27 15.93
C SER A 51 -7.27 2.30 15.46
N GLU A 52 -7.86 3.01 16.43
CA GLU A 52 -8.85 4.07 16.20
C GLU A 52 -10.01 3.61 15.30
N SER A 53 -10.10 4.16 14.09
CA SER A 53 -11.19 3.88 13.15
C SER A 53 -10.95 2.61 12.33
N CYS A 54 -9.78 1.99 12.47
CA CYS A 54 -9.38 0.75 11.78
C CYS A 54 -9.59 0.81 10.25
N LEU A 55 -9.27 1.95 9.65
CA LEU A 55 -9.47 2.19 8.22
C LEU A 55 -8.27 1.69 7.40
N VAL A 56 -8.54 1.27 6.17
CA VAL A 56 -7.49 1.12 5.16
C VAL A 56 -7.20 2.52 4.62
N ARG A 57 -6.02 3.04 4.93
CA ARG A 57 -5.51 4.31 4.40
C ARG A 57 -4.77 4.02 3.11
N TYR A 58 -4.98 4.83 2.08
CA TYR A 58 -4.38 4.59 0.78
C TYR A 58 -3.94 5.90 0.12
N ALA A 59 -2.95 5.79 -0.76
CA ALA A 59 -2.45 6.88 -1.60
C ALA A 59 -1.76 6.29 -2.82
N GLY A 60 -1.47 7.12 -3.82
CA GLY A 60 -0.77 6.68 -5.02
C GLY A 60 -0.87 7.69 -6.15
N THR A 61 -0.26 7.35 -7.27
CA THR A 61 -0.18 8.18 -8.49
C THR A 61 -0.95 7.55 -9.67
N ASP A 62 -1.60 6.42 -9.42
CA ASP A 62 -2.38 5.69 -10.40
C ASP A 62 -3.69 5.21 -9.76
N GLU A 63 -4.83 5.67 -10.28
CA GLU A 63 -6.14 5.38 -9.70
C GLU A 63 -6.47 3.88 -9.73
N GLU A 64 -6.07 3.18 -10.80
CA GLU A 64 -6.29 1.72 -10.94
C GLU A 64 -5.47 0.89 -9.94
N LEU A 65 -4.40 1.46 -9.38
CA LEU A 65 -3.57 0.81 -8.37
C LEU A 65 -3.97 1.16 -6.93
N ILE A 66 -4.82 2.18 -6.76
CA ILE A 66 -5.33 2.64 -5.47
C ILE A 66 -6.67 1.95 -5.13
N GLU A 67 -7.50 1.69 -6.13
CA GLU A 67 -8.79 1.00 -6.03
C GLU A 67 -8.65 -0.51 -5.76
#